data_AF-A0A8J5UTU6-F1
#
_entry.id   AF-A0A8J5UTU6-F1
#
_cell.length_a   1.000
_cell.length_b   1.000
_cell.length_c   1.000
_cell.angle_alpha   90.00
_cell.angle_beta   90.00
_cell.angle_gamma   90.00
#
_symmetry.space_group_name_H-M   'P 1'
#
loop_
_entity.id
_entity.type
_entity.pdbx_description
1 polymer ?
#
loop_
_entity_poly.entity_id
_entity_poly.type
_entity_poly.pdbx_seq_one_letter_code
_entity_poly.pdbx_strand_id
1 'polypeptide(L)'
;ELFQTHRDAHVTSHDTSDDKSTTEEHEKCEECNVVFYNKKALNYHYKSVHKRLVHMFQPIATPPPSNKIKVNSMNDALSVYYCHLCGVEYIVKFNLQQHLERVHSPEEREAVPSDLIKCTMCSAFFYSKKAYDTHNSYHQPDDLYVTSEEQRLQTITKIDQDFDIRRVKPRTEKYIPKSLSRKSSVNRQNYSTVNVKVKSEPESNSSDSESDIPLNKRLKS
;
A
#
# COMPACT_ATOMS: atom_id res chain seq x y z
N GLU A 1 -45.20 -9.65 15.59
CA GLU A 1 -43.92 -9.17 16.15
C GLU A 1 -43.14 -8.51 15.01
N LEU A 2 -42.97 -7.19 15.05
CA LEU A 2 -42.30 -6.43 13.99
C LEU A 2 -40.83 -6.26 14.38
N PHE A 3 -39.93 -6.74 13.53
CA PHE A 3 -38.49 -6.62 13.72
C PHE A 3 -38.06 -5.16 13.55
N GLN A 4 -37.76 -4.51 14.67
CA GLN A 4 -37.17 -3.17 14.73
C GLN A 4 -35.78 -3.22 14.09
N THR A 5 -35.54 -2.49 12.99
CA THR A 5 -34.22 -2.45 12.36
C THR A 5 -33.30 -1.47 13.09
N HIS A 6 -31.99 -1.60 12.90
CA HIS A 6 -30.98 -0.70 13.48
C HIS A 6 -31.20 0.78 13.09
N ARG A 7 -31.85 1.01 11.95
CA ARG A 7 -32.29 2.34 11.48
C ARG A 7 -33.42 2.89 12.34
N ASP A 8 -34.38 2.04 12.71
CA ASP A 8 -35.53 2.44 13.51
C ASP A 8 -35.12 2.77 14.94
N ALA A 9 -34.12 2.05 15.48
CA ALA A 9 -33.50 2.35 16.77
C ALA A 9 -32.73 3.69 16.76
N HIS A 10 -32.05 4.02 15.65
CA HIS A 10 -31.38 5.32 15.48
C HIS A 10 -32.39 6.48 15.43
N VAL A 11 -33.51 6.30 14.74
CA VAL A 11 -34.57 7.34 14.66
C VAL A 11 -35.20 7.60 16.03
N THR A 12 -35.41 6.57 16.85
CA THR A 12 -35.92 6.73 18.22
C THR A 12 -34.90 7.28 19.22
N SER A 13 -33.61 7.30 18.86
CA SER A 13 -32.56 7.91 19.69
C SER A 13 -32.42 9.42 19.50
N HIS A 14 -33.14 10.00 18.53
CA HIS A 14 -33.30 11.45 18.45
C HIS A 14 -34.36 11.85 19.48
N ASP A 15 -33.91 12.36 20.61
CA ASP A 15 -34.75 12.99 21.62
C ASP A 15 -35.45 14.20 20.98
N THR A 16 -36.77 14.14 20.78
CA THR A 16 -37.57 15.28 20.29
C THR A 16 -37.87 16.29 21.41
N SER A 17 -37.04 16.30 22.45
CA SER A 17 -37.17 17.16 23.62
C SER A 17 -36.29 18.43 23.55
N ASP A 18 -35.58 18.66 22.44
CA ASP A 18 -34.79 19.87 22.18
C ASP A 18 -35.54 20.94 21.37
N ASP A 19 -36.86 21.04 21.53
CA ASP A 19 -37.69 22.06 20.86
C ASP A 19 -37.67 23.43 21.59
N LYS A 20 -36.50 23.82 22.13
CA LYS A 20 -36.26 25.15 22.71
C LYS A 20 -34.88 25.71 22.33
N SER A 21 -34.85 26.29 21.12
CA SER A 21 -34.13 27.53 20.78
C SER A 21 -32.69 27.68 21.28
N THR A 22 -31.73 27.24 20.46
CA THR A 22 -30.51 28.01 20.19
C THR A 22 -30.13 27.76 18.72
N THR A 23 -30.33 28.75 17.84
CA THR A 23 -29.78 28.87 16.47
C THR A 23 -29.27 27.56 15.85
N GLU A 24 -30.03 26.96 14.92
CA GLU A 24 -29.51 25.89 14.05
C GLU A 24 -28.41 26.46 13.14
N GLU A 25 -27.20 26.62 13.69
CA GLU A 25 -25.99 27.02 12.96
C GLU A 25 -25.52 25.83 12.14
N HIS A 26 -26.21 25.62 11.02
CA HIS A 26 -25.76 24.73 9.97
C HIS A 26 -24.44 25.25 9.41
N GLU A 27 -23.36 24.52 9.64
CA GLU A 27 -22.05 24.86 9.09
C GLU A 27 -21.92 24.24 7.69
N LYS A 28 -21.54 25.06 6.70
CA LYS A 28 -21.24 24.60 5.34
C LYS A 28 -19.75 24.33 5.18
N CYS A 29 -19.40 23.35 4.36
CA CYS A 29 -18.01 23.16 3.95
C CYS A 29 -17.57 24.32 3.06
N GLU A 30 -16.43 24.95 3.37
CA GLU A 30 -15.90 26.08 2.59
C GLU A 30 -15.42 25.68 1.19
N GLU A 31 -14.99 24.42 1.00
CA GLU A 31 -14.45 23.94 -0.27
C GLU A 31 -15.53 23.47 -1.25
N CYS A 32 -16.62 22.85 -0.77
CA CYS A 32 -17.67 22.29 -1.64
C CYS A 32 -19.09 22.75 -1.33
N ASN A 33 -19.27 23.64 -0.34
CA ASN A 33 -20.55 24.21 0.07
C ASN A 33 -21.63 23.22 0.50
N VAL A 34 -21.29 21.95 0.76
CA VAL A 34 -22.22 20.97 1.35
C VAL A 34 -22.54 21.38 2.79
N VAL A 35 -23.82 21.37 3.14
CA VAL A 35 -24.34 21.81 4.44
C VAL A 35 -24.39 20.63 5.41
N PHE A 36 -23.95 20.85 6.66
CA PHE A 36 -23.98 19.85 7.72
C PHE A 36 -24.73 20.37 8.95
N TYR A 37 -25.51 19.48 9.54
CA TYR A 37 -26.33 19.73 10.73
C TYR A 37 -25.56 19.48 12.04
N ASN A 38 -24.29 19.07 11.95
CA ASN A 38 -23.43 18.80 13.10
C ASN A 38 -21.96 19.04 12.71
N LYS A 39 -21.24 19.79 13.54
CA LYS A 39 -19.80 20.07 13.39
C LYS A 39 -18.95 18.80 13.27
N LYS A 40 -19.31 17.71 13.96
CA LYS A 40 -18.63 16.40 13.84
C LYS A 40 -18.77 15.83 12.42
N ALA A 41 -19.94 15.97 11.80
CA ALA A 41 -20.19 15.50 10.44
C ALA A 41 -19.42 16.33 9.41
N LEU A 42 -19.37 17.67 9.59
CA LEU A 42 -18.55 18.55 8.76
C LEU A 42 -17.06 18.20 8.87
N ASN A 43 -16.54 17.99 10.08
CA ASN A 43 -15.15 17.64 10.30
C ASN A 43 -14.79 16.28 9.67
N TYR A 44 -15.68 15.30 9.80
CA TYR A 44 -15.53 14.00 9.15
C TYR A 44 -15.52 14.13 7.62
N HIS A 45 -16.44 14.90 7.06
CA HIS A 45 -16.49 15.20 5.63
C HIS A 45 -15.18 15.84 5.15
N TYR A 46 -14.71 16.89 5.82
CA TYR A 46 -13.46 17.57 5.48
C TYR A 46 -12.27 16.60 5.49
N LYS A 47 -12.15 15.78 6.54
CA LYS A 47 -11.07 14.79 6.66
C LYS A 47 -11.14 13.67 5.60
N SER A 48 -12.33 13.20 5.29
CA SER A 48 -12.53 12.02 4.42
C SER A 48 -12.58 12.35 2.93
N VAL A 49 -13.01 13.56 2.57
CA VAL A 49 -13.12 14.03 1.19
C VAL A 49 -11.92 14.92 0.87
N HIS A 50 -11.83 16.09 1.49
CA HIS A 50 -10.87 17.13 1.12
C HIS A 50 -9.42 16.80 1.53
N LYS A 51 -9.20 16.41 2.80
CA LYS A 51 -7.85 16.00 3.24
C LYS A 51 -7.38 14.68 2.58
N ARG A 52 -8.29 13.78 2.19
CA ARG A 52 -7.94 12.58 1.43
C ARG A 52 -7.46 12.94 0.02
N LEU A 53 -8.09 13.93 -0.64
CA LEU A 53 -7.67 14.40 -1.95
C LEU A 53 -6.24 14.98 -1.92
N VAL A 54 -5.84 15.67 -0.85
CA VAL A 54 -4.46 16.15 -0.68
C VAL A 54 -3.44 15.01 -0.80
N HIS A 55 -3.69 13.86 -0.16
CA HIS A 55 -2.80 12.70 -0.24
C HIS A 55 -2.75 12.06 -1.65
N MET A 56 -3.77 12.28 -2.48
CA MET A 56 -3.76 11.82 -3.86
C MET A 56 -2.96 12.73 -4.78
N PHE A 57 -3.02 14.04 -4.59
CA PHE A 57 -2.32 15.01 -5.44
C PHE A 57 -0.90 15.34 -4.94
N GLN A 58 -0.64 15.16 -3.65
CA GLN A 58 0.65 15.36 -2.99
C GLN A 58 0.97 14.14 -2.11
N PRO A 59 1.23 12.97 -2.71
CA PRO A 59 1.52 11.77 -1.94
C PRO A 59 2.84 11.93 -1.20
N ILE A 60 2.84 11.57 0.09
CA ILE A 60 4.09 11.37 0.83
C ILE A 60 4.87 10.25 0.14
N ALA A 61 6.14 10.51 -0.15
CA ALA A 61 7.03 9.54 -0.75
C ALA A 61 7.16 8.32 0.17
N THR A 62 6.95 7.13 -0.40
CA THR A 62 7.11 5.86 0.30
C THR A 62 8.04 4.96 -0.51
N PRO A 63 8.84 4.11 0.14
CA PRO A 63 9.58 3.07 -0.56
C PRO A 63 8.66 2.16 -1.38
N PRO A 64 9.21 1.43 -2.37
CA PRO A 64 8.50 0.34 -3.01
C PRO A 64 7.97 -0.67 -1.99
N PRO A 65 6.82 -1.33 -2.26
CA PRO A 65 6.32 -2.38 -1.40
C PRO A 65 7.37 -3.48 -1.22
N SER A 66 7.30 -4.15 -0.08
CA SER A 66 8.11 -5.33 0.20
C SER A 66 7.79 -6.45 -0.79
N ASN A 67 8.75 -7.33 -1.04
CA ASN A 67 8.50 -8.58 -1.77
C ASN A 67 7.64 -9.57 -0.96
N LYS A 68 7.39 -9.30 0.32
CA LYS A 68 6.49 -10.07 1.16
C LYS A 68 5.03 -9.81 0.78
N ILE A 69 4.25 -10.89 0.71
CA ILE A 69 2.82 -10.91 0.42
C ILE A 69 2.08 -11.50 1.62
N LYS A 70 0.95 -10.89 1.97
CA LYS A 70 -0.01 -11.48 2.91
C LYS A 70 -1.29 -11.86 2.18
N VAL A 71 -1.86 -13.00 2.58
CA VAL A 71 -3.15 -13.47 2.07
C VAL A 71 -4.22 -13.12 3.10
N ASN A 72 -5.30 -12.47 2.67
CA ASN A 72 -6.43 -12.18 3.55
C ASN A 72 -7.38 -13.39 3.67
N SER A 73 -8.40 -13.29 4.52
CA SER A 73 -9.42 -14.35 4.68
C SER A 73 -10.24 -14.64 3.42
N MET A 74 -10.19 -13.76 2.41
CA MET A 74 -10.82 -13.94 1.10
C MET A 74 -9.87 -14.54 0.06
N ASN A 75 -8.69 -14.99 0.48
CA ASN A 75 -7.65 -15.54 -0.39
C ASN A 75 -7.05 -14.54 -1.40
N ASP A 76 -7.22 -13.23 -1.18
CA ASP A 76 -6.55 -12.21 -1.97
C ASP A 76 -5.10 -12.05 -1.53
N ALA A 77 -4.17 -12.05 -2.48
CA ALA A 77 -2.78 -11.68 -2.26
C ALA A 77 -2.63 -10.16 -2.17
N LEU A 78 -2.07 -9.67 -1.06
CA LEU A 78 -1.91 -8.26 -0.75
C LEU A 78 -0.43 -7.91 -0.58
N SER A 79 -0.04 -6.75 -1.12
CA SER A 79 1.28 -6.15 -0.89
C SER A 79 1.45 -5.82 0.59
N VAL A 80 2.68 -5.97 1.09
CA VAL A 80 3.08 -5.43 2.38
C VAL A 80 3.92 -4.18 2.19
N TYR A 81 3.49 -3.10 2.83
CA TYR A 81 4.19 -1.82 2.94
C TYR A 81 4.92 -1.76 4.28
N TYR A 82 5.96 -0.93 4.37
CA TYR A 82 6.74 -0.78 5.58
C TYR A 82 7.24 0.66 5.73
N CYS A 83 7.42 1.10 6.98
CA CYS A 83 8.08 2.36 7.26
C CYS A 83 9.60 2.19 7.29
N HIS A 84 10.33 2.86 6.41
CA HIS A 84 11.80 2.81 6.38
C HIS A 84 12.47 3.50 7.58
N LEU A 85 11.73 4.34 8.32
CA LEU A 85 12.21 5.07 9.50
C LEU A 85 12.08 4.28 10.79
N CYS A 86 11.01 3.49 10.96
CA CYS A 86 10.71 2.78 12.21
C CYS A 86 10.45 1.27 12.08
N GLY A 87 10.30 0.74 10.86
CA GLY A 87 10.18 -0.70 10.62
C GLY A 87 8.76 -1.28 10.68
N VAL A 88 7.74 -0.48 11.01
CA VAL A 88 6.35 -0.96 11.13
C VAL A 88 5.76 -1.36 9.77
N GLU A 89 5.09 -2.51 9.70
CA GLU A 89 4.39 -3.01 8.51
C GLU A 89 2.95 -2.48 8.38
N TYR A 90 2.51 -2.29 7.14
CA TYR A 90 1.16 -1.87 6.76
C TYR A 90 0.67 -2.68 5.56
N ILE A 91 -0.62 -3.01 5.52
CA ILE A 91 -1.23 -3.71 4.37
C ILE A 91 -1.81 -2.73 3.34
N VAL A 92 -2.09 -1.49 3.77
CA VAL A 92 -2.67 -0.44 2.94
C VAL A 92 -1.71 0.72 2.85
N LYS A 93 -1.35 1.13 1.63
CA LYS A 93 -0.40 2.23 1.40
C LYS A 93 -0.81 3.54 2.08
N PHE A 94 -2.09 3.89 2.02
CA PHE A 94 -2.63 5.08 2.70
C PHE A 94 -2.36 5.09 4.22
N ASN A 95 -2.36 3.93 4.88
CA ASN A 95 -2.07 3.84 6.31
C ASN A 95 -0.59 4.11 6.61
N LEU A 96 0.32 3.66 5.75
CA LEU A 96 1.74 4.02 5.83
C LEU A 96 1.93 5.53 5.65
N GLN A 97 1.26 6.15 4.67
CA GLN A 97 1.36 7.60 4.45
C GLN A 97 0.85 8.40 5.66
N GLN A 98 -0.30 8.04 6.23
CA GLN A 98 -0.80 8.68 7.46
C GLN A 98 0.13 8.47 8.65
N HIS A 99 0.74 7.29 8.78
CA HIS A 99 1.74 7.04 9.81
C HIS A 99 2.94 7.98 9.65
N LEU A 100 3.47 8.11 8.42
CA LEU A 100 4.56 9.03 8.12
C LEU A 100 4.18 10.49 8.43
N GLU A 101 2.95 10.93 8.13
CA GLU A 101 2.49 12.30 8.43
C GLU A 101 2.40 12.57 9.94
N ARG A 102 1.96 11.59 10.74
CA ARG A 102 1.62 11.78 12.16
C ARG A 102 2.76 11.49 13.12
N VAL A 103 3.63 10.55 12.77
CA VAL A 103 4.65 10.02 13.67
C VAL A 103 6.03 10.59 13.34
N HIS A 104 6.28 10.92 12.08
CA HIS A 104 7.58 11.35 11.61
C HIS A 104 7.54 12.81 11.13
N SER A 105 8.56 13.58 11.47
CA SER A 105 8.63 14.98 11.04
C SER A 105 8.92 15.07 9.53
N PRO A 106 8.63 16.20 8.87
CA PRO A 106 9.07 16.44 7.50
C PRO A 106 10.58 16.24 7.31
N GLU A 107 11.39 16.74 8.25
CA GLU A 107 12.85 16.66 8.20
C GLU A 107 13.35 15.21 8.24
N GLU A 108 12.75 14.37 9.09
CA GLU A 108 13.09 12.93 9.15
C GLU A 108 12.74 12.20 7.85
N ARG A 109 11.66 12.60 7.18
CA ARG A 109 11.19 11.98 5.93
C ARG A 109 12.04 12.38 4.73
N GLU A 110 12.56 13.61 4.73
CA GLU A 110 13.40 14.15 3.66
C GLU A 110 14.88 13.79 3.83
N ALA A 111 15.34 13.51 5.06
CA ALA A 111 16.70 13.11 5.35
C ALA A 111 16.99 11.67 4.85
N VAL A 112 17.39 11.54 3.59
CA VAL A 112 17.83 10.27 3.01
C VAL A 112 19.30 10.02 3.40
N PRO A 113 19.61 9.00 4.23
CA PRO A 113 20.98 8.67 4.58
C PRO A 113 21.70 8.00 3.40
N SER A 114 23.04 8.11 3.39
CA SER A 114 23.88 7.49 2.36
C SER A 114 23.90 5.96 2.45
N ASP A 115 23.81 5.42 3.66
CA ASP A 115 23.83 3.98 3.93
C ASP A 115 22.43 3.48 4.28
N LEU A 116 21.98 2.48 3.52
CA LEU A 116 20.68 1.83 3.71
C LEU A 116 20.88 0.37 4.11
N ILE A 117 20.11 -0.10 5.09
CA ILE A 117 20.11 -1.49 5.51
C ILE A 117 19.04 -2.23 4.72
N LYS A 118 19.45 -3.20 3.90
CA LYS A 118 18.53 -4.04 3.10
C LYS A 118 18.17 -5.33 3.84
N CYS A 119 16.88 -5.64 3.90
CA CYS A 119 16.39 -6.93 4.36
C CYS A 119 16.65 -8.02 3.32
N THR A 120 17.25 -9.12 3.77
CA THR A 120 17.62 -10.26 2.93
C THR A 120 16.43 -11.12 2.51
N MET A 121 15.36 -11.14 3.30
CA MET A 121 14.17 -11.96 3.04
C MET A 121 13.23 -11.30 2.03
N CYS A 122 12.99 -9.99 2.18
CA CYS A 122 11.89 -9.31 1.49
C CYS A 122 12.34 -8.08 0.68
N SER A 123 13.65 -7.81 0.64
CA SER A 123 14.26 -6.66 -0.05
C SER A 123 13.78 -5.27 0.40
N ALA A 124 13.21 -5.14 1.60
CA ALA A 124 12.89 -3.85 2.21
C ALA A 124 14.15 -3.07 2.64
N PHE A 125 14.09 -1.72 2.67
CA PHE A 125 15.21 -0.85 3.05
C PHE A 125 14.92 -0.02 4.30
N PHE A 126 15.94 0.16 5.16
CA PHE A 126 15.79 0.87 6.43
C PHE A 126 16.94 1.87 6.66
N TYR A 127 16.60 2.99 7.29
CA TYR A 127 17.55 4.08 7.57
C TYR A 127 18.31 3.86 8.89
N SER A 128 17.81 2.97 9.75
CA SER A 128 18.45 2.67 11.03
C SER A 128 18.40 1.18 11.33
N LYS A 129 19.37 0.71 12.11
CA LYS A 129 19.39 -0.67 12.61
C LYS A 129 18.15 -0.99 13.43
N LYS A 130 17.67 -0.04 14.24
CA LYS A 130 16.45 -0.19 15.05
C LYS A 130 15.21 -0.47 14.19
N ALA A 131 15.06 0.24 13.08
CA ALA A 131 13.96 0.03 12.15
C ALA A 131 14.05 -1.34 11.46
N TYR A 132 15.26 -1.73 11.06
CA TYR A 132 15.54 -3.05 10.51
C TYR A 132 15.19 -4.18 11.50
N ASP A 133 15.64 -4.09 12.75
CA ASP A 133 15.37 -5.09 13.79
C ASP A 133 13.87 -5.20 14.09
N THR A 134 13.17 -4.06 14.15
CA THR A 134 11.70 -4.02 14.32
C THR A 134 11.01 -4.69 13.14
N HIS A 135 11.40 -4.38 11.90
CA HIS A 135 10.86 -5.02 10.71
C HIS A 135 11.05 -6.54 10.70
N ASN A 136 12.23 -7.00 11.09
CA ASN A 136 12.54 -8.43 11.08
C ASN A 136 11.65 -9.24 12.02
N SER A 137 11.12 -8.63 13.08
CA SER A 137 10.16 -9.30 13.99
C SER A 137 8.84 -9.67 13.31
N TYR A 138 8.51 -9.05 12.19
CA TYR A 138 7.30 -9.37 11.43
C TYR A 138 7.46 -10.57 10.50
N HIS A 139 8.67 -11.05 10.24
CA HIS A 139 8.89 -12.23 9.41
C HIS A 139 8.48 -13.50 10.15
N GLN A 140 7.68 -14.32 9.48
CA GLN A 140 7.25 -15.62 9.95
C GLN A 140 7.69 -16.71 8.96
N PRO A 141 7.86 -17.96 9.41
CA PRO A 141 8.25 -19.06 8.52
C PRO A 141 7.28 -19.30 7.34
N ASP A 142 6.00 -19.00 7.54
CA ASP A 142 4.94 -19.19 6.53
C ASP A 142 4.73 -17.97 5.62
N ASP A 143 5.59 -16.95 5.71
CA ASP A 143 5.48 -15.77 4.86
C ASP A 143 5.73 -16.12 3.39
N LEU A 144 4.89 -15.55 2.51
CA LEU A 144 5.01 -15.71 1.08
C LEU A 144 5.80 -14.55 0.48
N TYR A 145 6.70 -14.87 -0.44
CA TYR A 145 7.54 -13.89 -1.12
C TYR A 145 7.38 -13.97 -2.63
N VAL A 146 7.34 -12.80 -3.26
CA VAL A 146 7.32 -12.66 -4.72
C VAL A 146 8.74 -12.43 -5.22
N THR A 147 9.10 -13.12 -6.30
CA THR A 147 10.45 -13.09 -6.86
C THR A 147 10.65 -12.01 -7.93
N SER A 148 9.58 -11.53 -8.58
CA SER A 148 9.64 -10.45 -9.57
C SER A 148 8.47 -9.46 -9.47
N GLU A 149 8.69 -8.20 -9.90
CA GLU A 149 7.62 -7.20 -9.93
C GLU A 149 6.49 -7.58 -10.91
N GLU A 150 6.80 -8.29 -11.98
CA GLU A 150 5.81 -8.78 -12.95
C GLU A 150 4.87 -9.80 -12.32
N GLN A 151 5.43 -10.74 -11.54
CA GLN A 151 4.64 -11.70 -10.77
C GLN A 151 3.78 -10.97 -9.73
N ARG A 152 4.29 -9.90 -9.13
CA ARG A 152 3.54 -9.05 -8.18
C ARG A 152 2.31 -8.44 -8.85
N LEU A 153 2.49 -7.82 -10.01
CA LEU A 153 1.40 -7.17 -10.76
C LEU A 153 0.33 -8.16 -11.26
N GLN A 154 0.71 -9.42 -11.52
CA GLN A 154 -0.22 -10.48 -11.91
C GLN A 154 -0.99 -11.07 -10.72
N THR A 155 -0.33 -11.20 -9.57
CA THR A 155 -0.89 -11.88 -8.38
C THR A 155 -1.73 -10.92 -7.53
N ILE A 156 -1.34 -9.64 -7.46
CA ILE A 156 -2.02 -8.63 -6.65
C ILE A 156 -3.14 -8.00 -7.46
N THR A 157 -4.33 -8.60 -7.35
CA THR A 157 -5.54 -8.15 -8.06
C THR A 157 -6.12 -6.85 -7.51
N LYS A 158 -5.82 -6.53 -6.25
CA LYS A 158 -6.24 -5.31 -5.55
C LYS A 158 -5.03 -4.43 -5.27
N ILE A 159 -4.54 -3.76 -6.32
CA ILE A 159 -3.65 -2.59 -6.15
C ILE A 159 -4.43 -1.59 -5.32
N ASP A 160 -3.85 -1.16 -4.18
CA ASP A 160 -4.41 -0.39 -3.06
C ASP A 160 -5.75 0.30 -3.27
N GLN A 161 -6.54 0.40 -2.19
CA GLN A 161 -7.81 1.14 -2.15
C GLN A 161 -7.68 2.66 -2.36
N ASP A 162 -6.56 3.12 -2.93
CA ASP A 162 -6.44 4.43 -3.52
C ASP A 162 -7.41 4.45 -4.71
N PHE A 163 -8.54 5.13 -4.53
CA PHE A 163 -9.53 5.42 -5.54
C PHE A 163 -8.88 6.18 -6.71
N ASP A 164 -8.21 5.47 -7.61
CA ASP A 164 -7.63 6.05 -8.80
C ASP A 164 -8.79 6.54 -9.67
N ILE A 165 -8.98 7.85 -9.72
CA ILE A 165 -10.02 8.49 -10.54
C ILE A 165 -9.93 8.10 -12.01
N ARG A 166 -8.76 7.65 -12.50
CA ARG A 166 -8.57 7.13 -13.86
C ARG A 166 -9.16 5.73 -14.05
N ARG A 167 -9.33 4.96 -12.97
CA ARG A 167 -9.97 3.63 -12.96
C ARG A 167 -11.49 3.74 -12.98
N VAL A 168 -12.04 4.85 -12.48
CA VAL A 168 -13.47 5.17 -12.57
C VAL A 168 -13.75 5.75 -13.95
N LYS A 169 -14.27 4.91 -14.83
CA LYS A 169 -14.68 5.31 -16.17
C LYS A 169 -15.76 6.39 -16.08
N PRO A 170 -15.52 7.62 -16.58
CA PRO A 170 -16.55 8.65 -16.57
C PRO A 170 -17.72 8.19 -17.45
N ARG A 171 -18.95 8.55 -17.07
CA ARG A 171 -20.16 8.15 -17.82
C ARG A 171 -20.11 8.61 -19.28
N THR A 172 -19.34 9.66 -19.56
CA THR A 172 -19.04 10.21 -20.89
C THR A 172 -18.30 9.23 -21.79
N GLU A 173 -17.56 8.27 -21.24
CA GLU A 173 -16.81 7.28 -22.02
C GLU A 173 -17.71 6.34 -22.83
N LYS A 174 -18.99 6.19 -22.44
CA LYS A 174 -20.02 5.49 -23.24
C LYS A 174 -20.36 6.20 -24.55
N TYR A 175 -20.07 7.49 -24.63
CA TYR A 175 -20.39 8.37 -25.76
C TYR A 175 -19.15 8.74 -26.58
N ILE A 176 -17.95 8.32 -26.15
CA ILE A 176 -16.71 8.50 -26.92
C ILE A 176 -16.59 7.35 -27.93
N PRO A 177 -16.48 7.63 -29.24
CA PRO A 177 -16.27 6.60 -30.25
C PRO A 177 -14.96 5.86 -29.98
N LYS A 178 -15.04 4.54 -29.75
CA LYS A 178 -13.85 3.69 -29.63
C LYS A 178 -13.20 3.59 -31.01
N SER A 179 -12.13 4.36 -31.26
CA SER A 179 -11.29 4.10 -32.42
C SER A 179 -10.69 2.70 -32.28
N LEU A 180 -10.89 1.88 -33.30
CA LEU A 180 -10.33 0.53 -33.39
C LEU A 180 -8.81 0.63 -33.55
N SER A 181 -8.09 0.80 -32.45
CA SER A 181 -6.65 0.58 -32.44
C SER A 181 -6.40 -0.92 -32.61
N ARG A 182 -5.70 -1.27 -33.69
CA ARG A 182 -5.37 -2.64 -34.10
C ARG A 182 -4.63 -3.35 -32.96
N LYS A 183 -5.22 -4.43 -32.45
CA LYS A 183 -4.51 -5.36 -31.55
C LYS A 183 -3.40 -6.02 -32.36
N SER A 184 -2.12 -5.77 -32.04
CA SER A 184 -1.05 -6.66 -32.47
C SER A 184 -1.21 -7.97 -31.70
N SER A 185 -1.44 -9.05 -32.43
CA SER A 185 -1.45 -10.42 -31.93
C SER A 185 -0.09 -10.77 -31.33
N VAL A 186 0.00 -10.87 -30.01
CA VAL A 186 1.12 -11.58 -29.36
C VAL A 186 0.65 -12.98 -29.00
N ASN A 187 1.41 -13.94 -29.52
CA ASN A 187 1.14 -15.36 -29.54
C ASN A 187 1.10 -15.94 -28.11
N ARG A 188 -0.02 -16.55 -27.72
CA ARG A 188 -0.15 -17.33 -26.48
C ARG A 188 0.46 -18.70 -26.74
N GLN A 189 1.65 -18.95 -26.22
CA GLN A 189 2.16 -20.31 -26.07
C GLN A 189 2.03 -20.72 -24.60
N ASN A 190 1.30 -21.82 -24.40
CA ASN A 190 1.10 -22.50 -23.13
C ASN A 190 2.44 -22.93 -22.54
N TYR A 191 2.65 -22.71 -21.25
CA TYR A 191 3.68 -23.43 -20.51
C TYR A 191 3.08 -24.11 -19.29
N SER A 192 3.13 -25.44 -19.39
CA SER A 192 2.93 -26.43 -18.34
C SER A 192 3.86 -26.18 -17.16
N THR A 193 3.33 -26.36 -15.95
CA THR A 193 4.06 -26.42 -14.69
C THR A 193 5.14 -27.51 -14.74
N VAL A 194 6.41 -27.14 -14.62
CA VAL A 194 7.50 -28.10 -14.44
C VAL A 194 8.04 -27.99 -13.02
N ASN A 195 7.72 -28.98 -12.19
CA ASN A 195 8.41 -29.25 -10.93
C ASN A 195 9.82 -29.76 -11.26
N VAL A 196 10.87 -29.03 -10.88
CA VAL A 196 12.25 -29.52 -11.00
C VAL A 196 12.83 -29.82 -9.63
N LYS A 197 13.18 -31.11 -9.48
CA LYS A 197 13.81 -31.76 -8.34
C LYS A 197 15.33 -31.61 -8.44
N VAL A 198 15.97 -31.22 -7.35
CA VAL A 198 17.43 -31.02 -7.22
C VAL A 198 18.18 -32.36 -7.34
N LYS A 199 19.24 -32.42 -8.15
CA LYS A 199 20.43 -33.26 -7.86
C LYS A 199 21.68 -32.90 -8.69
N SER A 200 22.75 -32.60 -7.95
CA SER A 200 24.21 -32.87 -8.12
C SER A 200 24.91 -32.78 -9.49
N GLU A 201 26.03 -32.03 -9.49
CA GLU A 201 27.08 -31.89 -10.51
C GLU A 201 27.80 -33.21 -10.88
N PRO A 202 28.58 -33.25 -11.99
CA PRO A 202 30.00 -32.82 -11.91
C PRO A 202 30.51 -31.95 -13.08
N GLU A 203 31.70 -31.42 -12.84
CA GLU A 203 32.50 -30.39 -13.52
C GLU A 203 32.92 -30.65 -14.99
N SER A 204 33.09 -29.58 -15.78
CA SER A 204 34.38 -29.29 -16.48
C SER A 204 34.37 -27.94 -17.25
N ASN A 205 35.24 -27.05 -16.76
CA ASN A 205 35.98 -25.90 -17.33
C ASN A 205 35.76 -25.39 -18.78
N SER A 206 35.63 -24.06 -18.92
CA SER A 206 36.67 -23.21 -19.55
C SER A 206 36.39 -21.69 -19.42
N SER A 207 37.41 -20.92 -19.03
CA SER A 207 37.79 -19.50 -19.34
C SER A 207 36.71 -18.42 -19.56
N ASP A 208 36.82 -17.16 -19.13
CA ASP A 208 37.91 -16.37 -18.57
C ASP A 208 37.29 -15.04 -18.09
N SER A 209 37.79 -14.46 -16.98
CA SER A 209 37.93 -13.03 -16.65
C SER A 209 37.89 -12.80 -15.15
N GLU A 210 39.08 -12.71 -14.56
CA GLU A 210 39.37 -12.29 -13.20
C GLU A 210 38.93 -10.84 -12.94
N SER A 211 38.23 -10.60 -11.83
CA SER A 211 38.70 -9.70 -10.77
C SER A 211 37.68 -9.64 -9.62
N ASP A 212 37.80 -10.56 -8.66
CA ASP A 212 37.25 -10.41 -7.31
C ASP A 212 38.10 -11.24 -6.34
N ILE A 213 38.96 -10.58 -5.55
CA ILE A 213 39.70 -11.23 -4.45
C ILE A 213 38.96 -10.92 -3.14
N PRO A 214 38.41 -11.94 -2.44
CA PRO A 214 37.70 -11.75 -1.19
C PRO A 214 38.60 -11.42 0.01
N LEU A 215 38.04 -10.63 0.93
CA LEU A 215 38.67 -9.95 2.06
C LEU A 215 39.04 -10.87 3.24
N ASN A 216 39.75 -11.99 3.04
CA ASN A 216 40.19 -12.89 4.12
C ASN A 216 41.67 -13.30 4.06
N LYS A 217 42.57 -12.38 3.70
CA LYS A 217 44.03 -12.49 3.92
C LYS A 217 44.68 -11.16 4.34
N ARG A 218 44.18 -10.55 5.40
CA ARG A 218 44.92 -9.54 6.17
C ARG A 218 44.82 -9.89 7.64
N LEU A 219 45.68 -10.80 8.09
CA LEU A 219 46.12 -10.98 9.47
C LEU A 219 47.13 -12.14 9.50
N LYS A 220 48.41 -11.81 9.30
CA LYS A 220 49.61 -12.33 9.98
C LYS A 220 50.84 -12.13 9.10
N SER A 221 51.77 -11.34 9.65
CA SER A 221 53.19 -11.22 9.31
C SER A 221 53.55 -10.52 8.00
#